data_AF-A0A2P2CAW1-F1
#
_entry.id   AF-A0A2P2CAW1-F1
#
_cell.length_a   1.000
_cell.length_b   1.000
_cell.length_c   1.000
_cell.angle_alpha   90.00
_cell.angle_beta   90.00
_cell.angle_gamma   90.00
#
_symmetry.space_group_name_H-M   'P 1'
#
loop_
_entity.id
_entity.type
_entity.pdbx_description
1 polymer ?
#
loop_
_entity_poly.entity_id
_entity_poly.type
_entity_poly.pdbx_seq_one_letter_code
_entity_poly.pdbx_strand_id
1 'polypeptide(L)'
;MDAGSLESFLIIDFKHRMTKMRNMPAASPYTSPEQRADLERLGARLRERRKALGVTVVACAEAAGVSRVTMHRIEAGNPSVTIGAYSNVAAALGLHLVVPILDAPAAEPSTITVGDYPGLRTLAWQTDAGTTITETEALNLYERGWRHLNQETLADHEKAFIQHLADTYSNGRLLV
;
A
#
# COMPACT_ATOMS: atom_id res chain seq x y z
N MET A 1 -26.37 -32.00 29.33
CA MET A 1 -26.97 -30.66 29.24
C MET A 1 -25.90 -29.69 29.67
N ASP A 2 -25.25 -29.11 28.66
CA ASP A 2 -24.09 -28.24 28.76
C ASP A 2 -24.43 -26.91 29.43
N ALA A 3 -23.59 -26.50 30.38
CA ALA A 3 -23.44 -25.13 30.82
C ALA A 3 -22.03 -24.68 30.44
N GLY A 4 -21.84 -24.40 29.15
CA GLY A 4 -20.62 -23.83 28.62
C GLY A 4 -20.80 -22.34 28.34
N SER A 5 -19.87 -21.54 28.87
CA SER A 5 -19.42 -20.22 28.41
C SER A 5 -19.43 -19.16 29.50
N LEU A 6 -18.33 -19.11 30.25
CA LEU A 6 -17.84 -17.89 30.87
C LEU A 6 -16.46 -17.63 30.26
N GLU A 7 -16.44 -16.76 29.24
CA GLU A 7 -15.23 -16.22 28.64
C GLU A 7 -14.36 -15.57 29.73
N SER A 8 -13.37 -16.32 30.18
CA SER A 8 -12.31 -15.84 31.05
C SER A 8 -11.26 -15.18 30.15
N PHE A 9 -11.50 -13.94 29.70
CA PHE A 9 -10.46 -13.16 29.04
C PHE A 9 -9.43 -12.71 30.09
N LEU A 10 -8.31 -13.43 30.05
CA LEU A 10 -7.09 -13.33 30.81
C LEU A 10 -6.59 -11.87 30.97
N ILE A 11 -6.80 -11.27 32.14
CA ILE A 11 -6.01 -10.13 32.60
C ILE A 11 -4.62 -10.68 32.93
N ILE A 12 -3.66 -10.50 32.04
CA ILE A 12 -2.26 -10.87 32.28
C ILE A 12 -1.72 -9.93 33.38
N ASP A 13 -1.49 -10.48 34.57
CA ASP A 13 -0.84 -9.79 35.69
C ASP A 13 0.64 -9.52 35.36
N PHE A 14 0.96 -8.26 35.06
CA PHE A 14 2.28 -7.81 34.62
C PHE A 14 3.14 -7.21 35.76
N LYS A 15 2.72 -7.37 37.02
CA LYS A 15 3.26 -6.60 38.17
C LYS A 15 4.73 -6.88 38.57
N HIS A 16 5.48 -7.76 37.88
CA HIS A 16 6.81 -8.19 38.37
C HIS A 16 8.03 -7.83 37.49
N ARG A 17 8.04 -6.70 36.78
CA ARG A 17 9.25 -6.24 36.04
C ARG A 17 9.52 -4.73 36.09
N MET A 18 9.46 -4.11 37.26
CA MET A 18 9.99 -2.74 37.46
C MET A 18 11.28 -2.74 38.28
N THR A 19 12.36 -3.28 37.68
CA THR A 19 13.73 -2.96 38.10
C THR A 19 14.17 -1.69 37.37
N LYS A 20 14.47 -0.63 38.14
CA LYS A 20 15.02 0.65 37.70
C LYS A 20 16.06 0.51 36.56
N MET A 21 15.76 1.06 35.39
CA MET A 21 16.77 1.43 34.40
C MET A 21 16.53 2.88 33.98
N ARG A 22 17.54 3.75 34.18
CA ARG A 22 17.63 5.05 33.49
C ARG A 22 17.77 4.73 31.99
N ASN A 23 16.65 4.63 31.28
CA ASN A 23 16.65 4.46 29.84
C ASN A 23 16.69 5.85 29.21
N MET A 24 17.89 6.34 28.92
CA MET A 24 18.06 7.52 28.07
C MET A 24 17.68 7.06 26.64
N PRO A 25 16.64 7.62 26.00
CA PRO A 25 16.26 7.19 24.66
C PRO A 25 17.43 7.44 23.70
N ALA A 26 17.68 6.48 22.81
CA ALA A 26 18.60 6.68 21.70
C ALA A 26 18.22 7.96 20.93
N ALA A 27 19.22 8.70 20.46
CA ALA A 27 18.99 9.88 19.63
C ALA A 27 18.04 9.52 18.48
N SER A 28 17.05 10.38 18.22
CA SER A 28 16.10 10.11 17.13
C SER A 28 16.87 9.90 15.83
N PRO A 29 16.58 8.84 15.05
CA PRO A 29 17.06 8.78 13.69
C PRO A 29 16.54 10.00 12.92
N TYR A 30 17.32 10.46 11.93
CA TYR A 30 16.84 11.44 10.98
C TYR A 30 15.62 10.85 10.26
N THR A 31 14.51 11.59 10.26
CA THR A 31 13.26 11.23 9.59
C THR A 31 12.87 12.36 8.66
N SER A 32 12.57 12.03 7.41
CA SER A 32 12.05 12.99 6.43
C SER A 32 10.70 13.55 6.91
N PRO A 33 10.28 14.72 6.41
CA PRO A 33 8.96 15.27 6.75
C PRO A 33 7.80 14.29 6.47
N GLU A 34 7.89 13.52 5.39
CA GLU A 34 6.90 12.49 5.03
C GLU A 34 6.88 11.35 6.05
N GLN A 35 8.05 10.82 6.42
CA GLN A 35 8.17 9.78 7.44
C GLN A 35 7.64 10.23 8.81
N ARG A 36 7.83 11.52 9.15
CA ARG A 36 7.25 12.11 10.37
C ARG A 36 5.74 12.18 10.28
N ALA A 37 5.17 12.58 9.15
CA ALA A 37 3.73 12.63 8.94
C ALA A 37 3.10 11.23 9.06
N ASP A 38 3.79 10.17 8.59
CA ASP A 38 3.31 8.80 8.74
C ASP A 38 3.31 8.32 10.20
N LEU A 39 4.34 8.68 10.96
CA LEU A 39 4.37 8.38 12.40
C LEU A 39 3.29 9.14 13.17
N GLU A 40 3.07 10.42 12.85
CA GLU A 40 1.99 11.23 13.43
C GLU A 40 0.62 10.62 13.13
N ARG A 41 0.41 10.14 11.90
CA ARG A 41 -0.81 9.43 11.48
C ARG A 41 -1.00 8.11 12.24
N LEU A 42 0.07 7.34 12.43
CA LEU A 42 0.06 6.12 13.24
C LEU A 42 -0.34 6.44 14.69
N GLY A 43 0.33 7.42 15.31
CA GLY A 43 0.04 7.85 16.68
C GLY A 43 -1.40 8.34 16.86
N ALA A 44 -1.90 9.11 15.91
CA ALA A 44 -3.29 9.58 15.90
C ALA A 44 -4.28 8.42 15.84
N ARG A 45 -4.07 7.43 14.97
CA ARG A 45 -4.93 6.23 14.87
C ARG A 45 -4.97 5.43 16.18
N LEU A 46 -3.83 5.27 16.86
CA LEU A 46 -3.78 4.60 18.16
C LEU A 46 -4.57 5.40 19.22
N ARG A 47 -4.40 6.72 19.25
CA ARG A 47 -5.14 7.62 20.16
C ARG A 47 -6.64 7.58 19.91
N GLU A 48 -7.06 7.59 18.65
CA GLU A 48 -8.47 7.49 18.25
C GLU A 48 -9.07 6.16 18.69
N ARG A 49 -8.40 5.04 18.42
CA ARG A 49 -8.86 3.72 18.88
C ARG A 49 -8.99 3.67 20.40
N ARG A 50 -8.00 4.17 21.13
CA ARG A 50 -8.03 4.23 22.59
C ARG A 50 -9.24 5.03 23.10
N LYS A 51 -9.48 6.20 22.51
CA LYS A 51 -10.65 7.05 22.85
C LYS A 51 -11.97 6.37 22.53
N ALA A 52 -12.07 5.70 21.38
CA ALA A 52 -13.27 4.98 20.97
C ALA A 52 -13.62 3.83 21.96
N LEU A 53 -12.61 3.22 22.58
CA LEU A 53 -12.79 2.21 23.63
C LEU A 53 -13.00 2.80 25.04
N GLY A 54 -12.96 4.14 25.20
CA GLY A 54 -13.05 4.78 26.52
C GLY A 54 -11.85 4.53 27.45
N VAL A 55 -10.74 4.01 26.92
CA VAL A 55 -9.56 3.64 27.72
C VAL A 55 -8.74 4.89 28.06
N THR A 56 -8.37 5.04 29.32
CA THR A 56 -7.53 6.17 29.75
C THR A 56 -6.09 5.99 29.26
N VAL A 57 -5.35 7.10 29.14
CA VAL A 57 -3.93 7.04 28.76
C VAL A 57 -3.13 6.18 29.74
N VAL A 58 -3.44 6.28 31.04
CA VAL A 58 -2.74 5.53 32.10
C VAL A 58 -3.04 4.03 31.98
N ALA A 59 -4.32 3.66 31.86
CA ALA A 59 -4.70 2.26 31.72
C ALA A 59 -4.10 1.61 30.46
N CYS A 60 -4.07 2.34 29.33
CA CYS A 60 -3.43 1.86 28.12
C CYS A 60 -1.90 1.70 28.28
N ALA A 61 -1.25 2.64 28.97
CA ALA A 61 0.19 2.58 29.21
C ALA A 61 0.54 1.38 30.10
N GLU A 62 -0.24 1.13 31.16
CA GLU A 62 -0.10 -0.02 32.03
C GLU A 62 -0.28 -1.34 31.28
N ALA A 63 -1.38 -1.47 30.51
CA ALA A 63 -1.65 -2.66 29.71
C ALA A 63 -0.57 -2.95 28.65
N ALA A 64 0.02 -1.90 28.06
CA ALA A 64 1.08 -2.03 27.07
C ALA A 64 2.50 -2.20 27.69
N GLY A 65 2.63 -2.13 29.02
CA GLY A 65 3.91 -2.22 29.72
C GLY A 65 4.86 -1.03 29.45
N VAL A 66 4.31 0.16 29.20
CA VAL A 66 5.08 1.38 28.91
C VAL A 66 4.79 2.49 29.93
N SER A 67 5.69 3.48 30.04
CA SER A 67 5.43 4.64 30.89
C SER A 67 4.33 5.54 30.29
N ARG A 68 3.61 6.29 31.13
CA ARG A 68 2.66 7.33 30.67
C ARG A 68 3.32 8.32 29.70
N VAL A 69 4.59 8.68 29.94
CA VAL A 69 5.35 9.57 29.05
C VAL A 69 5.60 8.92 27.69
N THR A 70 5.94 7.63 27.66
CA THR A 70 6.08 6.86 26.42
C THR A 70 4.76 6.78 25.67
N MET A 71 3.64 6.53 26.36
CA MET A 71 2.32 6.52 25.74
C MET A 71 1.98 7.87 25.08
N HIS A 72 2.27 8.99 25.75
CA HIS A 72 2.09 10.32 25.16
C HIS A 72 2.97 10.54 23.92
N ARG A 73 4.23 10.05 23.93
CA ARG A 73 5.13 10.12 22.77
C ARG A 73 4.64 9.27 21.60
N ILE A 74 4.08 8.08 21.88
CA ILE A 74 3.48 7.19 20.89
C ILE A 74 2.28 7.86 20.22
N GLU A 75 1.37 8.44 20.99
CA GLU A 75 0.20 9.16 20.42
C GLU A 75 0.60 10.38 19.58
N ALA A 76 1.78 10.94 19.82
CA ALA A 76 2.35 12.04 19.07
C ALA A 76 3.22 11.60 17.88
N GLY A 77 3.35 10.29 17.60
CA GLY A 77 4.17 9.79 16.49
C GLY A 77 5.67 10.02 16.68
N ASN A 78 6.17 10.02 17.92
CA ASN A 78 7.57 10.30 18.17
C ASN A 78 8.50 9.20 17.59
N PRO A 79 9.47 9.55 16.72
CA PRO A 79 10.37 8.59 16.06
C PRO A 79 11.40 7.93 16.99
N SER A 80 11.68 8.49 18.17
CA SER A 80 12.60 7.89 19.15
C SER A 80 11.98 6.75 19.95
N VAL A 81 10.67 6.50 19.82
CA VAL A 81 10.00 5.39 20.48
C VAL A 81 10.20 4.12 19.66
N THR A 82 10.55 3.02 20.35
CA THR A 82 10.82 1.74 19.69
C THR A 82 9.56 1.20 19.01
N ILE A 83 9.74 0.53 17.86
CA ILE A 83 8.64 -0.12 17.14
C ILE A 83 7.93 -1.17 18.00
N GLY A 84 8.65 -1.84 18.90
CA GLY A 84 8.06 -2.77 19.87
C GLY A 84 7.09 -2.10 20.84
N ALA A 85 7.36 -0.86 21.28
CA ALA A 85 6.45 -0.12 22.14
C ALA A 85 5.17 0.32 21.39
N TYR A 86 5.28 0.72 20.12
CA TYR A 86 4.11 0.94 19.27
C TYR A 86 3.28 -0.34 19.10
N SER A 87 3.95 -1.48 18.86
CA SER A 87 3.30 -2.78 18.72
C SER A 87 2.57 -3.21 20.00
N ASN A 88 3.18 -3.05 21.17
CA ASN A 88 2.53 -3.35 22.46
C ASN A 88 1.27 -2.50 22.69
N VAL A 89 1.33 -1.21 22.36
CA VAL A 89 0.15 -0.32 22.46
C VAL A 89 -0.94 -0.73 21.47
N ALA A 90 -0.58 -1.08 20.23
CA ALA A 90 -1.54 -1.61 19.27
C ALA A 90 -2.22 -2.88 19.80
N ALA A 91 -1.45 -3.84 20.31
CA ALA A 91 -1.98 -5.07 20.87
C ALA A 91 -2.89 -4.82 22.08
N ALA A 92 -2.51 -3.92 23.01
CA ALA A 92 -3.34 -3.53 24.14
C ALA A 92 -4.68 -2.88 23.75
N LEU A 93 -4.78 -2.33 22.52
CA LEU A 93 -5.99 -1.75 21.94
C LEU A 93 -6.75 -2.72 20.99
N GLY A 94 -6.30 -3.97 20.91
CA GLY A 94 -6.86 -4.99 20.02
C GLY A 94 -6.58 -4.72 18.54
N LEU A 95 -5.44 -4.11 18.23
CA LEU A 95 -4.98 -3.81 16.87
C LEU A 95 -3.72 -4.62 16.53
N HIS A 96 -3.54 -4.88 15.23
CA HIS A 96 -2.30 -5.40 14.67
C HIS A 96 -1.57 -4.32 13.89
N LEU A 97 -0.26 -4.19 14.11
CA LEU A 97 0.58 -3.30 13.33
C LEU A 97 1.04 -4.02 12.06
N VAL A 98 0.55 -3.56 10.91
CA VAL A 98 0.89 -4.09 9.59
C VAL A 98 1.45 -2.97 8.71
N VAL A 99 2.41 -3.32 7.85
CA VAL A 99 2.96 -2.42 6.83
C VAL A 99 2.51 -2.96 5.48
N PRO A 100 1.46 -2.38 4.86
CA PRO A 100 1.02 -2.83 3.56
C PRO A 100 2.06 -2.43 2.51
N ILE A 101 2.28 -3.30 1.53
CA ILE A 101 2.90 -2.88 0.27
C ILE A 101 1.83 -2.12 -0.48
N LEU A 102 2.05 -0.81 -0.65
CA LEU A 102 1.23 -0.02 -1.54
C LEU A 102 1.73 -0.33 -2.95
N ASP A 103 0.90 -0.97 -3.76
CA ASP A 103 1.15 -0.98 -5.19
C ASP A 103 1.22 0.47 -5.65
N ALA A 104 2.15 0.78 -6.56
CA ALA A 104 2.09 2.05 -7.27
C ALA A 104 0.65 2.17 -7.80
N PRO A 105 -0.02 3.34 -7.65
CA PRO A 105 -1.36 3.50 -8.20
C PRO A 105 -1.26 3.03 -9.64
N ALA A 106 -1.99 1.96 -9.98
CA ALA A 106 -1.96 1.39 -11.32
C ALA A 106 -2.07 2.58 -12.26
N ALA A 107 -0.99 2.86 -13.00
CA ALA A 107 -0.94 4.02 -13.87
C ALA A 107 -2.24 3.99 -14.66
N GLU A 108 -2.99 5.09 -14.70
CA GLU A 108 -4.23 5.10 -15.46
C GLU A 108 -3.93 4.51 -16.84
N PRO A 109 -4.72 3.52 -17.30
CA PRO A 109 -4.33 2.72 -18.45
C PRO A 109 -4.06 3.67 -19.60
N SER A 110 -2.81 3.68 -20.10
CA SER A 110 -2.42 4.54 -21.20
C SER A 110 -3.37 4.29 -22.36
N THR A 111 -4.10 5.32 -22.77
CA THR A 111 -5.07 5.23 -23.86
C THR A 111 -4.53 5.88 -25.12
N ILE A 112 -4.89 5.33 -26.26
CA ILE A 112 -4.57 5.84 -27.60
C ILE A 112 -5.84 5.96 -28.43
N THR A 113 -5.78 6.77 -29.50
CA THR A 113 -6.87 6.87 -30.48
C THR A 113 -6.57 5.95 -31.65
N VAL A 114 -7.52 5.09 -32.03
CA VAL A 114 -7.33 4.08 -33.08
C VAL A 114 -6.89 4.70 -34.42
N GLY A 115 -7.39 5.89 -34.76
CA GLY A 115 -7.10 6.59 -36.02
C GLY A 115 -5.67 7.10 -36.16
N ASP A 116 -4.90 7.22 -35.07
CA ASP A 116 -3.50 7.69 -35.10
C ASP A 116 -2.53 6.65 -35.68
N TYR A 117 -3.00 5.41 -35.80
CA TYR A 117 -2.23 4.24 -36.22
C TYR A 117 -2.97 3.51 -37.37
N PRO A 118 -2.58 3.76 -38.64
CA PRO A 118 -3.29 3.20 -39.81
C PRO A 118 -3.37 1.68 -39.84
N GLY A 119 -2.32 1.00 -39.38
CA GLY A 119 -2.29 -0.45 -39.21
C GLY A 119 -3.29 -0.91 -38.15
N LEU A 120 -3.26 -0.30 -36.96
CA LEU A 120 -4.25 -0.58 -35.91
C LEU A 120 -5.68 -0.34 -36.41
N ARG A 121 -5.92 0.75 -37.15
CA ARG A 121 -7.22 1.09 -37.72
C ARG A 121 -7.75 -0.01 -38.65
N THR A 122 -6.85 -0.63 -39.42
CA THR A 122 -7.18 -1.74 -40.32
C THR A 122 -7.59 -2.99 -39.52
N LEU A 123 -6.93 -3.25 -38.40
CA LEU A 123 -7.25 -4.37 -37.51
C LEU A 123 -8.53 -4.14 -36.70
N ALA A 124 -8.77 -2.89 -36.27
CA ALA A 124 -9.95 -2.44 -35.55
C ALA A 124 -11.10 -2.03 -36.49
N TRP A 125 -11.40 -2.86 -37.49
CA TRP A 125 -12.39 -2.54 -38.54
C TRP A 125 -13.83 -2.33 -38.02
N GLN A 126 -14.14 -2.85 -36.83
CA GLN A 126 -15.45 -2.72 -36.18
C GLN A 126 -15.66 -1.39 -35.43
N THR A 127 -14.60 -0.58 -35.33
CA THR A 127 -14.54 0.57 -34.42
C THR A 127 -14.35 1.87 -35.22
N ASP A 128 -14.82 3.00 -34.72
CA ASP A 128 -14.59 4.31 -35.34
C ASP A 128 -13.15 4.79 -35.15
N ALA A 129 -12.63 5.58 -36.09
CA ALA A 129 -11.26 6.11 -36.02
C ALA A 129 -11.03 7.01 -34.79
N GLY A 130 -12.07 7.67 -34.28
CA GLY A 130 -11.99 8.51 -33.07
C GLY A 130 -12.11 7.73 -31.76
N THR A 131 -12.19 6.39 -31.80
CA THR A 131 -12.36 5.59 -30.58
C THR A 131 -11.06 5.52 -29.82
N THR A 132 -11.15 5.78 -28.51
CA THR A 132 -10.06 5.64 -27.57
C THR A 132 -10.07 4.23 -26.98
N ILE A 133 -8.92 3.54 -27.05
CA ILE A 133 -8.71 2.20 -26.48
C ILE A 133 -7.45 2.19 -25.63
N THR A 134 -7.31 1.21 -24.74
CA THR A 134 -6.09 1.06 -23.95
C THR A 134 -4.94 0.51 -24.78
N GLU A 135 -3.69 0.77 -24.37
CA GLU A 135 -2.50 0.17 -24.97
C GLU A 135 -2.53 -1.36 -24.96
N THR A 136 -3.11 -1.99 -23.93
CA THR A 136 -3.28 -3.44 -23.85
C THR A 136 -4.32 -3.96 -24.85
N GLU A 137 -5.40 -3.22 -25.09
CA GLU A 137 -6.37 -3.52 -26.14
C GLU A 137 -5.74 -3.38 -27.54
N ALA A 138 -4.94 -2.33 -27.74
CA ALA A 138 -4.20 -2.13 -28.98
C ALA A 138 -3.22 -3.28 -29.25
N LEU A 139 -2.46 -3.73 -28.23
CA LEU A 139 -1.57 -4.89 -28.33
C LEU A 139 -2.34 -6.15 -28.75
N ASN A 140 -3.46 -6.45 -28.08
CA ASN A 140 -4.29 -7.61 -28.41
C ASN A 140 -4.79 -7.57 -29.87
N LEU A 141 -5.14 -6.40 -30.39
CA LEU A 141 -5.53 -6.23 -31.79
C LEU A 141 -4.36 -6.52 -32.74
N TYR A 142 -3.17 -5.99 -32.44
CA TYR A 142 -1.96 -6.28 -33.23
C TYR A 142 -1.60 -7.76 -33.21
N GLU A 143 -1.65 -8.43 -32.07
CA GLU A 143 -1.31 -9.85 -31.97
C GLU A 143 -2.28 -10.73 -32.75
N ARG A 144 -3.59 -10.50 -32.60
CA ARG A 144 -4.61 -11.27 -33.32
C ARG A 144 -4.59 -10.99 -34.82
N GLY A 145 -4.31 -9.76 -35.19
CA GLY A 145 -4.34 -9.27 -36.57
C GLY A 145 -3.02 -9.37 -37.33
N TRP A 146 -1.93 -9.82 -36.69
CA TRP A 146 -0.58 -9.64 -37.20
C TRP A 146 -0.34 -10.18 -38.61
N ARG A 147 -0.89 -11.37 -38.90
CA ARG A 147 -0.77 -12.03 -40.21
C ARG A 147 -1.53 -11.30 -41.34
N HIS A 148 -2.47 -10.43 -40.99
CA HIS A 148 -3.29 -9.66 -41.93
C HIS A 148 -2.78 -8.22 -42.09
N LEU A 149 -1.82 -7.81 -41.28
CA LEU A 149 -1.21 -6.50 -41.32
C LEU A 149 -0.10 -6.46 -42.39
N ASN A 150 -0.15 -5.48 -43.29
CA ASN A 150 0.93 -5.27 -44.24
C ASN A 150 2.10 -4.53 -43.56
N GLN A 151 3.05 -5.30 -43.03
CA GLN A 151 4.18 -4.81 -42.25
C GLN A 151 5.13 -3.91 -43.04
N GLU A 152 5.21 -4.08 -44.37
CA GLU A 152 6.08 -3.28 -45.24
C GLU A 152 5.58 -1.83 -45.36
N THR A 153 4.27 -1.61 -45.18
CA THR A 153 3.63 -0.30 -45.31
C THR A 153 3.46 0.45 -43.99
N LEU A 154 3.86 -0.15 -42.86
CA LEU A 154 3.74 0.49 -41.55
C LEU A 154 4.68 1.69 -41.44
N ALA A 155 4.14 2.79 -40.95
CA ALA A 155 4.91 4.00 -40.66
C ALA A 155 5.88 3.75 -39.50
N ASP A 156 7.00 4.47 -39.49
CA ASP A 156 8.05 4.25 -38.49
C ASP A 156 7.59 4.55 -37.05
N HIS A 157 6.69 5.52 -36.87
CA HIS A 157 6.10 5.83 -35.57
C HIS A 157 5.19 4.69 -35.06
N GLU A 158 4.48 4.02 -35.97
CA GLU A 158 3.61 2.90 -35.66
C GLU A 158 4.43 1.65 -35.31
N LYS A 159 5.53 1.39 -36.02
CA LYS A 159 6.48 0.32 -35.66
C LYS A 159 7.10 0.55 -34.28
N ALA A 160 7.52 1.78 -33.99
CA ALA A 160 8.05 2.14 -32.67
C ALA A 160 7.00 1.96 -31.57
N PHE A 161 5.75 2.32 -31.85
CA PHE A 161 4.65 2.10 -30.91
C PHE A 161 4.39 0.60 -30.67
N ILE A 162 4.34 -0.23 -31.71
CA ILE A 162 4.20 -1.68 -31.58
C ILE A 162 5.35 -2.27 -30.74
N GLN A 163 6.59 -1.80 -30.93
CA GLN A 163 7.72 -2.24 -30.12
C GLN A 163 7.58 -1.82 -28.65
N HIS A 164 7.15 -0.58 -28.37
CA HIS A 164 6.82 -0.13 -27.01
C HIS A 164 5.77 -1.02 -26.35
N LEU A 165 4.70 -1.39 -27.08
CA LEU A 165 3.68 -2.30 -26.56
C LEU A 165 4.27 -3.68 -26.23
N ALA A 166 5.14 -4.21 -27.10
CA ALA A 166 5.79 -5.50 -26.88
C ALA A 166 6.73 -5.48 -25.67
N ASP A 167 7.54 -4.43 -25.53
CA ASP A 167 8.45 -4.24 -24.40
C ASP A 167 7.71 -4.08 -23.07
N THR A 168 6.61 -3.32 -23.08
CA THR A 168 5.84 -2.98 -21.89
C THR A 168 4.95 -4.13 -21.42
N TYR A 169 4.31 -4.87 -22.35
CA TYR A 169 3.23 -5.80 -22.01
C TYR A 169 3.46 -7.24 -22.50
N SER A 170 4.47 -7.52 -23.34
CA SER A 170 4.70 -8.85 -23.95
C SER A 170 6.18 -9.27 -23.97
N ASN A 171 6.92 -9.03 -22.89
CA ASN A 171 8.32 -9.49 -22.72
C ASN A 171 9.26 -9.14 -23.91
N GLY A 172 9.01 -8.03 -24.59
CA GLY A 172 9.81 -7.54 -25.72
C GLY A 172 9.49 -8.12 -27.09
N ARG A 173 8.45 -8.98 -27.22
CA ARG A 173 8.03 -9.53 -28.52
C ARG A 173 6.54 -9.84 -28.58
N LEU A 174 5.89 -9.53 -29.71
CA LEU A 174 4.51 -9.92 -29.98
C LEU A 174 4.30 -11.45 -30.00
N LEU A 175 3.16 -11.90 -29.49
CA LEU A 175 2.76 -13.30 -29.48
C LEU A 175 2.04 -13.69 -30.79
N VAL A 176 2.79 -13.79 -31.90
CA VAL A 176 2.25 -13.88 -33.28
C VAL A 176 2.76 -15.07 -34.10
#